data_AF-A0A9E0WG50-F1
#
_entry.id   AF-A0A9E0WG50-F1
#
_cell.length_a   1.000
_cell.length_b   1.000
_cell.length_c   1.000
_cell.angle_alpha   90.00
_cell.angle_beta   90.00
_cell.angle_gamma   90.00
#
_symmetry.space_group_name_H-M   'P 1'
#
loop_
_entity.id
_entity.type
_entity.pdbx_description
1 polymer ?
#
loop_
_entity_poly.entity_id
_entity_poly.type
_entity_poly.pdbx_seq_one_letter_code
_entity_poly.pdbx_strand_id
1 'polypeptide(L)'
;MPQSRPLEGLRVIELGQLLAGPFAGTVLGYFGAEVIKVEPPTGDPIRQWREVRNGMSLWYHSLARNKKSVTLDLKSERGRELAFDLLTKADVVIENFRPGAMESWGLGPDQVKEKNPGIIYARISGYGQSGPFSEKPGYASVTEGYGGFRYINGEPGKAPVRPNISLGDTVAAIHAALGVAFAIIERNKSGKGQVVDVALYESIFNLLEGIVPEFDGAGVVREPSGTTITGIVPTNTYLCSDGKHVVIGGNGDSIFKRLMTEAGREDMANDPELEHNQGRVIHEQEIDAALAKWCSEHSSADIISKLEGVRVPVGPIYSVEDMMSDPHYNA
;
A
#
# COMPACT_ATOMS: atom_id res chain seq x y z
N MET A 1 8.31 -4.01 25.72
CA MET A 1 8.92 -3.38 24.53
C MET A 1 10.02 -2.45 25.02
N PRO A 2 11.16 -2.29 24.31
CA PRO A 2 12.18 -1.34 24.73
C PRO A 2 11.56 0.05 24.91
N GLN A 3 12.00 0.76 25.94
CA GLN A 3 11.40 2.04 26.37
C GLN A 3 11.74 3.20 25.43
N SER A 4 12.69 3.03 24.51
CA SER A 4 13.07 3.99 23.47
C SER A 4 12.47 3.62 22.11
N ARG A 5 12.05 4.63 21.35
CA ARG A 5 11.49 4.42 20.01
C ARG A 5 12.64 4.31 18.98
N PRO A 6 12.53 3.46 17.93
CA PRO A 6 13.66 3.17 17.04
C PRO A 6 14.27 4.38 16.29
N LEU A 7 13.48 5.41 16.01
CA LEU A 7 13.91 6.62 15.30
C LEU A 7 13.96 7.86 16.20
N GLU A 8 13.92 7.66 17.52
CA GLU A 8 14.05 8.75 18.48
C GLU A 8 15.38 9.49 18.31
N GLY A 9 15.33 10.82 18.36
CA GLY A 9 16.48 11.69 18.15
C GLY A 9 16.76 12.05 16.69
N LEU A 10 16.10 11.41 15.71
CA LEU A 10 16.22 11.78 14.31
C LEU A 10 15.26 12.91 13.93
N ARG A 11 15.74 13.86 13.13
CA ARG A 11 14.93 14.94 12.56
C ARG A 11 14.64 14.73 11.08
N VAL A 12 13.37 14.76 10.72
CA VAL A 12 12.87 14.62 9.35
C VAL A 12 12.25 15.95 8.90
N ILE A 13 12.70 16.49 7.78
CA ILE A 13 12.04 17.61 7.11
C ILE A 13 11.21 17.08 5.95
N GLU A 14 9.89 17.20 6.06
CA GLU A 14 8.93 16.80 5.04
C GLU A 14 8.51 18.02 4.23
N LEU A 15 8.95 18.10 2.99
CA LEU A 15 8.51 19.12 2.02
C LEU A 15 7.35 18.62 1.16
N GLY A 16 7.10 17.31 1.19
CA GLY A 16 6.11 16.68 0.33
C GLY A 16 4.67 17.12 0.60
N GLN A 17 3.84 17.01 -0.43
CA GLN A 17 2.43 17.38 -0.42
C GLN A 17 1.54 16.18 -0.75
N LEU A 18 0.26 16.29 -0.42
CA LEU A 18 -0.75 15.26 -0.65
C LEU A 18 -0.48 14.00 0.18
N LEU A 19 0.02 12.93 -0.44
CA LEU A 19 0.01 11.61 0.19
C LEU A 19 1.36 10.88 0.22
N ALA A 20 2.04 10.62 -0.90
CA ALA A 20 3.21 9.73 -0.88
C ALA A 20 4.34 10.25 0.04
N GLY A 21 4.78 11.51 -0.16
CA GLY A 21 5.75 12.15 0.74
C GLY A 21 5.23 12.25 2.18
N PRO A 22 4.02 12.82 2.39
CA PRO A 22 3.46 12.92 3.74
C PRO A 22 3.31 11.60 4.47
N PHE A 23 2.86 10.54 3.82
CA PHE A 23 2.68 9.24 4.47
C PHE A 23 4.02 8.62 4.85
N ALA A 24 5.08 8.83 4.07
CA ALA A 24 6.43 8.38 4.44
C ALA A 24 6.89 9.07 5.75
N GLY A 25 6.70 10.39 5.85
CA GLY A 25 6.95 11.13 7.09
C GLY A 25 6.09 10.64 8.26
N THR A 26 4.82 10.35 8.02
CA THR A 26 3.91 9.77 9.03
C THR A 26 4.43 8.44 9.57
N VAL A 27 4.88 7.53 8.69
CA VAL A 27 5.45 6.24 9.07
C VAL A 27 6.69 6.42 9.95
N LEU A 28 7.63 7.29 9.56
CA LEU A 28 8.82 7.57 10.38
C LEU A 28 8.44 8.18 11.75
N GLY A 29 7.42 9.05 11.78
CA GLY A 29 6.89 9.63 13.01
C GLY A 29 6.27 8.59 13.96
N TYR A 30 5.65 7.52 13.43
CA TYR A 30 5.16 6.41 14.26
C TYR A 30 6.29 5.71 15.03
N PHE A 31 7.49 5.67 14.46
CA PHE A 31 8.67 5.07 15.08
C PHE A 31 9.54 6.07 15.84
N GLY A 32 9.06 7.30 16.08
CA GLY A 32 9.65 8.25 17.02
C GLY A 32 10.48 9.39 16.42
N ALA A 33 10.57 9.51 15.10
CA ALA A 33 11.26 10.62 14.47
C ALA A 33 10.54 11.97 14.72
N GLU A 34 11.30 13.05 14.89
CA GLU A 34 10.76 14.41 14.88
C GLU A 34 10.50 14.84 13.44
N VAL A 35 9.23 14.86 13.03
CA VAL A 35 8.84 15.24 11.68
C VAL A 35 8.37 16.69 11.65
N ILE A 36 9.02 17.52 10.85
CA ILE A 36 8.65 18.91 10.60
C ILE A 36 8.16 19.01 9.16
N LYS A 37 6.85 19.19 8.99
CA LYS A 37 6.21 19.43 7.71
C LYS A 37 6.35 20.89 7.32
N VAL A 38 7.00 21.16 6.19
CA VAL A 38 7.06 22.48 5.58
C VAL A 38 5.92 22.60 4.58
N GLU A 39 5.11 23.63 4.73
CA GLU A 39 3.95 23.87 3.89
C GLU A 39 4.01 25.24 3.21
N PRO A 40 3.44 25.38 2.00
CA PRO A 40 3.28 26.69 1.39
C PRO A 40 2.32 27.55 2.22
N PRO A 41 2.26 28.88 2.02
CA PRO A 41 1.29 29.76 2.69
C PRO A 41 -0.17 29.33 2.59
N THR A 42 -0.53 28.59 1.54
CA THR A 42 -1.86 28.03 1.32
C THR A 42 -2.13 26.72 2.09
N GLY A 43 -1.10 26.13 2.71
CA GLY A 43 -1.14 24.78 3.29
C GLY A 43 -1.10 23.66 2.26
N ASP A 44 -0.95 22.42 2.73
CA ASP A 44 -1.13 21.21 1.93
C ASP A 44 -2.59 21.11 1.42
N PRO A 45 -2.85 20.92 0.11
CA PRO A 45 -4.20 20.84 -0.43
C PRO A 45 -5.10 19.81 0.26
N ILE A 46 -4.53 18.71 0.77
CA ILE A 46 -5.29 17.65 1.43
C ILE A 46 -6.00 18.12 2.71
N ARG A 47 -5.61 19.28 3.27
CA ARG A 47 -6.31 19.94 4.39
C ARG A 47 -7.77 20.25 4.09
N GLN A 48 -8.17 20.38 2.82
CA GLN A 48 -9.52 20.76 2.40
C GLN A 48 -10.23 19.67 1.59
N TRP A 49 -9.70 18.44 1.53
CA TRP A 49 -10.25 17.37 0.70
C TRP A 49 -11.08 16.38 1.52
N ARG A 50 -12.09 15.78 0.86
CA ARG A 50 -13.04 14.80 1.44
C ARG A 50 -13.83 15.37 2.62
N GLU A 51 -14.06 14.57 3.64
CA GLU A 51 -14.80 14.96 4.84
C GLU A 51 -14.01 15.99 5.66
N VAL A 52 -14.50 17.23 5.67
CA VAL A 52 -13.94 18.36 6.40
C VAL A 52 -14.80 18.65 7.61
N ARG A 53 -14.17 18.70 8.79
CA ARG A 53 -14.82 19.06 10.06
C ARG A 53 -14.04 20.18 10.72
N ASN A 54 -14.73 21.22 11.19
CA ASN A 54 -14.11 22.39 11.84
C ASN A 54 -12.98 23.01 10.99
N GLY A 55 -13.15 23.07 9.67
CA GLY A 55 -12.19 23.66 8.73
C GLY A 55 -10.97 22.80 8.38
N MET A 56 -10.92 21.53 8.84
CA MET A 56 -9.83 20.61 8.52
C MET A 56 -10.34 19.25 8.04
N SER A 57 -9.70 18.70 7.01
CA SER A 57 -9.94 17.34 6.54
C SER A 57 -9.60 16.31 7.61
N LEU A 58 -10.52 15.36 7.83
CA LEU A 58 -10.24 14.18 8.65
C LEU A 58 -9.09 13.33 8.06
N TRP A 59 -8.90 13.39 6.75
CA TRP A 59 -7.78 12.71 6.09
C TRP A 59 -6.44 13.38 6.44
N TYR A 60 -6.40 14.72 6.43
CA TYR A 60 -5.22 15.45 6.90
C TYR A 60 -4.92 15.15 8.37
N HIS A 61 -5.92 15.06 9.23
CA HIS A 61 -5.70 14.66 10.63
C HIS A 61 -4.97 13.32 10.75
N SER A 62 -5.30 12.35 9.89
CA SER A 62 -4.60 11.06 9.87
C SER A 62 -3.13 11.19 9.46
N LEU A 63 -2.85 11.98 8.43
CA LEU A 63 -1.49 12.17 7.90
C LEU A 63 -0.62 13.08 8.77
N ALA A 64 -1.21 14.05 9.47
CA ALA A 64 -0.49 15.05 10.24
C ALA A 64 -0.15 14.61 11.67
N ARG A 65 -0.63 13.44 12.12
CA ARG A 65 -0.31 12.92 13.46
C ARG A 65 1.20 12.88 13.66
N ASN A 66 1.63 13.28 14.87
CA ASN A 66 3.02 13.33 15.30
C ASN A 66 3.92 14.33 14.53
N LYS A 67 3.36 15.21 13.69
CA LYS A 67 4.14 16.21 12.94
C LYS A 67 4.04 17.60 13.57
N LYS A 68 5.16 18.33 13.51
CA LYS A 68 5.18 19.79 13.60
C LYS A 68 4.91 20.36 12.20
N SER A 69 4.34 21.56 12.13
CA SER A 69 4.08 22.25 10.85
C SER A 69 4.71 23.63 10.88
N VAL A 70 5.34 24.03 9.78
CA VAL A 70 5.88 25.36 9.55
C VAL A 70 5.55 25.82 8.14
N THR A 71 5.24 27.09 7.98
CA THR A 71 4.93 27.67 6.68
C THR A 71 6.16 28.34 6.09
N LEU A 72 6.58 27.93 4.87
CA LEU A 72 7.64 28.58 4.10
C LEU A 72 7.19 28.72 2.64
N ASP A 73 7.34 29.92 2.08
CA ASP A 73 7.13 30.14 0.65
C ASP A 73 8.42 29.87 -0.14
N LEU A 74 8.54 28.67 -0.70
CA LEU A 74 9.70 28.26 -1.51
C LEU A 74 9.83 29.02 -2.84
N LYS A 75 8.84 29.84 -3.22
CA LYS A 75 8.96 30.75 -4.36
C LYS A 75 9.74 32.02 -4.01
N SER A 76 9.73 32.42 -2.73
CA SER A 76 10.50 33.56 -2.23
C SER A 76 11.95 33.17 -1.95
N GLU A 77 12.89 34.10 -2.17
CA GLU A 77 14.30 33.90 -1.83
C GLU A 77 14.47 33.59 -0.34
N ARG A 78 13.83 34.38 0.53
CA ARG A 78 13.88 34.18 1.98
C ARG A 78 13.34 32.81 2.41
N GLY A 79 12.25 32.35 1.80
CA GLY A 79 11.69 31.03 2.10
C GLY A 79 12.63 29.90 1.70
N ARG A 80 13.34 30.03 0.57
CA ARG A 80 14.38 29.07 0.16
C ARG A 80 15.57 29.08 1.10
N GLU A 81 16.07 30.24 1.52
CA GLU A 81 17.14 30.33 2.51
C GLU A 81 16.79 29.62 3.82
N LEU A 82 15.59 29.88 4.34
CA LEU A 82 15.10 29.26 5.58
C LEU A 82 14.91 27.76 5.41
N ALA A 83 14.37 27.32 4.28
CA ALA A 83 14.26 25.89 3.98
C ALA A 83 15.64 25.23 3.94
N PHE A 84 16.61 25.83 3.23
CA PHE A 84 17.98 25.30 3.15
C PHE A 84 18.63 25.16 4.54
N ASP A 85 18.48 26.17 5.41
CA ASP A 85 18.97 26.10 6.80
C ASP A 85 18.31 24.94 7.59
N LEU A 86 17.02 24.66 7.37
CA LEU A 86 16.35 23.49 7.94
C LEU A 86 16.91 22.17 7.39
N LEU A 87 17.06 22.05 6.06
CA LEU A 87 17.53 20.81 5.42
C LEU A 87 18.95 20.44 5.87
N THR A 88 19.84 21.43 6.02
CA THR A 88 21.23 21.20 6.44
C THR A 88 21.37 20.75 7.91
N LYS A 89 20.31 20.88 8.71
CA LYS A 89 20.23 20.44 10.12
C LYS A 89 19.41 19.16 10.31
N ALA A 90 18.95 18.56 9.23
CA ALA A 90 18.11 17.37 9.26
C ALA A 90 18.93 16.08 9.17
N ASP A 91 18.33 14.97 9.61
CA ASP A 91 18.82 13.63 9.29
C ASP A 91 18.25 13.14 7.97
N VAL A 92 16.99 13.47 7.71
CA VAL A 92 16.23 13.02 6.55
C VAL A 92 15.48 14.19 5.94
N VAL A 93 15.49 14.27 4.62
CA VAL A 93 14.59 15.12 3.82
C VAL A 93 13.65 14.20 3.04
N ILE A 94 12.36 14.52 3.01
CA ILE A 94 11.36 13.83 2.19
C ILE A 94 10.69 14.84 1.28
N GLU A 95 10.72 14.57 -0.02
CA GLU A 95 10.01 15.36 -1.02
C GLU A 95 9.34 14.46 -2.08
N ASN A 96 8.27 14.98 -2.68
CA ASN A 96 7.57 14.30 -3.76
C ASN A 96 7.19 15.26 -4.89
N PHE A 97 8.08 16.19 -5.20
CA PHE A 97 7.93 17.10 -6.33
C PHE A 97 8.37 16.42 -7.63
N ARG A 98 8.11 17.10 -8.75
CA ARG A 98 8.62 16.63 -10.04
C ARG A 98 10.16 16.67 -10.02
N PRO A 99 10.84 15.71 -10.66
CA PRO A 99 12.29 15.75 -10.81
C PRO A 99 12.78 17.12 -11.30
N GLY A 100 13.89 17.60 -10.72
CA GLY A 100 14.47 18.92 -11.01
C GLY A 100 13.87 20.09 -10.23
N ALA A 101 12.71 19.94 -9.58
CA ALA A 101 12.07 21.05 -8.86
C ALA A 101 12.93 21.55 -7.68
N MET A 102 13.45 20.62 -6.87
CA MET A 102 14.29 20.96 -5.71
C MET A 102 15.61 21.60 -6.14
N GLU A 103 16.21 21.11 -7.22
CA GLU A 103 17.42 21.67 -7.82
C GLU A 103 17.18 23.10 -8.33
N SER A 104 16.03 23.37 -8.95
CA SER A 104 15.66 24.72 -9.42
C SER A 104 15.53 25.74 -8.28
N TRP A 105 15.28 25.27 -7.06
CA TRP A 105 15.24 26.09 -5.84
C TRP A 105 16.57 26.11 -5.09
N GLY A 106 17.62 25.44 -5.57
CA GLY A 106 18.89 25.30 -4.84
C GLY A 106 18.77 24.46 -3.56
N LEU A 107 17.72 23.64 -3.46
CA LEU A 107 17.41 22.77 -2.32
C LEU A 107 17.63 21.28 -2.65
N GLY A 108 18.26 20.99 -3.78
CA GLY A 108 18.53 19.64 -4.26
C GLY A 108 19.50 18.86 -3.37
N PRO A 109 19.60 17.53 -3.59
CA PRO A 109 20.39 16.65 -2.75
C PRO A 109 21.87 17.03 -2.73
N ASP A 110 22.46 17.40 -3.88
CA ASP A 110 23.87 17.75 -3.96
C ASP A 110 24.19 19.03 -3.17
N GLN A 111 23.36 20.08 -3.31
CA GLN A 111 23.55 21.35 -2.60
C GLN A 111 23.45 21.16 -1.08
N VAL A 112 22.50 20.36 -0.60
CA VAL A 112 22.36 20.10 0.84
C VAL A 112 23.52 19.23 1.35
N LYS A 113 23.96 18.24 0.56
CA LYS A 113 25.06 17.33 0.91
C LYS A 113 26.40 18.04 1.10
N GLU A 114 26.65 19.14 0.37
CA GLU A 114 27.85 19.98 0.57
C GLU A 114 27.97 20.51 2.01
N LYS A 115 26.84 20.79 2.67
CA LYS A 115 26.79 21.27 4.06
C LYS A 115 26.54 20.16 5.07
N ASN A 116 25.81 19.13 4.68
CA ASN A 116 25.48 17.99 5.51
C ASN A 116 25.75 16.67 4.75
N PRO A 117 26.99 16.15 4.78
CA PRO A 117 27.34 14.90 4.10
C PRO A 117 26.57 13.67 4.60
N GLY A 118 25.96 13.75 5.79
CA GLY A 118 25.16 12.71 6.43
C GLY A 118 23.68 12.72 6.05
N ILE A 119 23.24 13.63 5.17
CA ILE A 119 21.82 13.77 4.84
C ILE A 119 21.29 12.58 4.02
N ILE A 120 20.17 12.01 4.49
CA ILE A 120 19.41 11.03 3.72
C ILE A 120 18.29 11.78 2.98
N TYR A 121 18.22 11.64 1.66
CA TYR A 121 17.32 12.43 0.84
C TYR A 121 16.35 11.51 0.10
N ALA A 122 15.12 11.38 0.61
CA ALA A 122 14.08 10.57 0.01
C ALA A 122 13.26 11.37 -1.00
N ARG A 123 13.19 10.86 -2.23
CA ARG A 123 12.55 11.49 -3.38
C ARG A 123 11.50 10.55 -3.92
N ILE A 124 10.25 11.00 -4.00
CA ILE A 124 9.13 10.16 -4.43
C ILE A 124 8.47 10.79 -5.65
N SER A 125 8.58 10.18 -6.82
CA SER A 125 7.98 10.72 -8.04
C SER A 125 7.26 9.63 -8.84
N GLY A 126 6.45 10.02 -9.82
CA GLY A 126 5.66 9.06 -10.59
C GLY A 126 6.51 7.98 -11.28
N TYR A 127 7.61 8.39 -11.90
CA TYR A 127 8.46 7.56 -12.75
C TYR A 127 9.93 7.48 -12.28
N GLY A 128 10.24 7.96 -11.07
CA GLY A 128 11.60 8.03 -10.53
C GLY A 128 12.35 9.29 -10.96
N GLN A 129 13.58 9.47 -10.48
CA GLN A 129 14.46 10.58 -10.88
C GLN A 129 15.24 10.28 -12.17
N SER A 130 15.15 9.06 -12.71
CA SER A 130 15.92 8.61 -13.86
C SER A 130 15.04 7.97 -14.95
N GLY A 131 15.65 7.65 -16.09
CA GLY A 131 14.95 7.06 -17.24
C GLY A 131 14.26 8.09 -18.14
N PRO A 132 13.77 7.67 -19.31
CA PRO A 132 13.24 8.57 -20.35
C PRO A 132 11.94 9.28 -19.96
N PHE A 133 11.30 8.84 -18.88
CA PHE A 133 9.99 9.33 -18.43
C PHE A 133 10.03 10.01 -17.06
N SER A 134 11.21 10.27 -16.49
CA SER A 134 11.35 10.94 -15.19
C SER A 134 10.61 12.28 -15.14
N GLU A 135 10.62 13.05 -16.22
CA GLU A 135 9.94 14.36 -16.28
C GLU A 135 8.42 14.28 -16.51
N LYS A 136 7.87 13.09 -16.77
CA LYS A 136 6.42 12.95 -16.97
C LYS A 136 5.66 13.24 -15.68
N PRO A 137 4.52 13.95 -15.75
CA PRO A 137 3.64 14.07 -14.60
C PRO A 137 3.07 12.69 -14.25
N GLY A 138 3.16 12.30 -12.97
CA GLY A 138 2.62 11.02 -12.49
C GLY A 138 1.88 11.19 -11.17
N TYR A 139 0.59 10.91 -11.18
CA TYR A 139 -0.20 10.63 -9.98
C TYR A 139 -0.32 9.12 -9.81
N ALA A 140 -0.50 8.64 -8.57
CA ALA A 140 -0.68 7.23 -8.26
C ALA A 140 -1.66 6.52 -9.20
N SER A 141 -2.78 7.16 -9.53
CA SER A 141 -3.77 6.55 -10.43
C SER A 141 -3.26 6.22 -11.84
N VAL A 142 -2.36 7.04 -12.38
CA VAL A 142 -1.75 6.84 -13.70
C VAL A 142 -0.66 5.78 -13.58
N THR A 143 0.14 5.83 -12.53
CA THR A 143 1.27 4.92 -12.33
C THR A 143 0.82 3.51 -11.91
N GLU A 144 -0.33 3.36 -11.27
CA GLU A 144 -0.99 2.07 -11.04
C GLU A 144 -1.40 1.39 -12.36
N GLY A 145 -1.86 2.17 -13.34
CA GLY A 145 -2.15 1.66 -14.68
C GLY A 145 -0.86 1.35 -15.44
N TYR A 146 0.10 2.27 -15.42
CA TYR A 146 1.39 2.09 -16.09
C TYR A 146 2.19 0.90 -15.54
N GLY A 147 2.15 0.69 -14.22
CA GLY A 147 2.79 -0.43 -13.54
C GLY A 147 2.04 -1.76 -13.65
N GLY A 148 0.97 -1.86 -14.46
CA GLY A 148 0.25 -3.10 -14.76
C GLY A 148 -0.78 -3.55 -13.72
N PHE A 149 -0.76 -3.00 -12.50
CA PHE A 149 -1.66 -3.42 -11.42
C PHE A 149 -3.14 -3.30 -11.77
N ARG A 150 -3.57 -2.21 -12.41
CA ARG A 150 -5.00 -2.09 -12.76
C ARG A 150 -5.44 -3.15 -13.76
N TYR A 151 -4.56 -3.60 -14.66
CA TYR A 151 -4.91 -4.54 -15.73
C TYR A 151 -5.46 -5.86 -15.19
N ILE A 152 -4.93 -6.35 -14.08
CA ILE A 152 -5.31 -7.63 -13.47
C ILE A 152 -6.46 -7.52 -12.45
N ASN A 153 -7.02 -6.32 -12.23
CA ASN A 153 -8.02 -6.09 -11.21
C ASN A 153 -9.40 -5.81 -11.81
N GLY A 154 -10.43 -6.44 -11.25
CA GLY A 154 -11.82 -6.27 -11.64
C GLY A 154 -12.39 -7.52 -12.30
N GLU A 155 -13.52 -7.38 -12.98
CA GLU A 155 -14.17 -8.50 -13.66
C GLU A 155 -13.74 -8.58 -15.13
N PRO A 156 -13.62 -9.79 -15.70
CA PRO A 156 -13.37 -9.99 -17.13
C PRO A 156 -14.31 -9.19 -18.02
N GLY A 157 -13.76 -8.55 -19.05
CA GLY A 157 -14.54 -7.79 -20.05
C GLY A 157 -15.11 -6.44 -19.54
N LYS A 158 -14.91 -6.08 -18.27
CA LYS A 158 -15.26 -4.77 -17.73
C LYS A 158 -14.05 -3.83 -17.72
N ALA A 159 -14.30 -2.55 -17.49
CA ALA A 159 -13.23 -1.59 -17.30
C ALA A 159 -12.38 -1.96 -16.06
N PRO A 160 -11.04 -1.92 -16.16
CA PRO A 160 -10.14 -2.14 -15.02
C PRO A 160 -10.52 -1.30 -13.80
N VAL A 161 -10.62 -1.94 -12.64
CA VAL A 161 -11.01 -1.25 -11.39
C VAL A 161 -9.78 -0.77 -10.62
N ARG A 162 -9.98 0.25 -9.79
CA ARG A 162 -8.98 0.70 -8.82
C ARG A 162 -9.49 0.47 -7.40
N PRO A 163 -8.60 0.22 -6.43
CA PRO A 163 -8.93 0.38 -5.02
C PRO A 163 -9.46 1.80 -4.75
N ASN A 164 -10.45 1.93 -3.88
CA ASN A 164 -11.01 3.22 -3.45
C ASN A 164 -10.13 3.92 -2.37
N ILE A 165 -8.83 3.78 -2.53
CA ILE A 165 -7.76 4.42 -1.75
C ILE A 165 -6.61 4.74 -2.70
N SER A 166 -5.65 5.57 -2.28
CA SER A 166 -4.47 5.85 -3.10
C SER A 166 -3.37 4.83 -2.82
N LEU A 167 -3.57 3.61 -3.33
CA LEU A 167 -2.67 2.48 -3.06
C LEU A 167 -1.23 2.78 -3.54
N GLY A 168 -1.07 3.30 -4.76
CA GLY A 168 0.26 3.62 -5.31
C GLY A 168 1.06 4.60 -4.45
N ASP A 169 0.43 5.65 -3.95
CA ASP A 169 1.08 6.62 -3.06
C ASP A 169 1.47 5.97 -1.72
N THR A 170 0.57 5.18 -1.13
CA THR A 170 0.80 4.51 0.16
C THR A 170 1.93 3.50 0.08
N VAL A 171 1.97 2.68 -0.99
CA VAL A 171 3.01 1.66 -1.18
C VAL A 171 4.36 2.33 -1.44
N ALA A 172 4.40 3.38 -2.26
CA ALA A 172 5.64 4.13 -2.50
C ALA A 172 6.15 4.83 -1.23
N ALA A 173 5.25 5.36 -0.40
CA ALA A 173 5.61 5.93 0.89
C ALA A 173 6.25 4.91 1.85
N ILE A 174 5.74 3.67 1.86
CA ILE A 174 6.32 2.57 2.64
C ILE A 174 7.71 2.19 2.09
N HIS A 175 7.87 2.11 0.77
CA HIS A 175 9.18 1.88 0.15
C HIS A 175 10.17 3.00 0.48
N ALA A 176 9.73 4.26 0.50
CA ALA A 176 10.57 5.39 0.89
C ALA A 176 10.97 5.32 2.36
N ALA A 177 10.05 5.02 3.26
CA ALA A 177 10.35 4.83 4.68
C ALA A 177 11.33 3.65 4.92
N LEU A 178 11.16 2.54 4.19
CA LEU A 178 12.05 1.40 4.23
C LEU A 178 13.46 1.75 3.71
N GLY A 179 13.53 2.45 2.58
CA GLY A 179 14.80 2.94 2.02
C GLY A 179 15.51 3.92 2.95
N VAL A 180 14.77 4.80 3.64
CA VAL A 180 15.30 5.67 4.69
C VAL A 180 15.86 4.84 5.85
N ALA A 181 15.15 3.82 6.31
CA ALA A 181 15.64 2.94 7.38
C ALA A 181 16.95 2.24 6.99
N PHE A 182 17.05 1.72 5.77
CA PHE A 182 18.30 1.13 5.25
C PHE A 182 19.42 2.16 5.10
N ALA A 183 19.11 3.37 4.64
CA ALA A 183 20.07 4.46 4.56
C ALA A 183 20.59 4.88 5.93
N ILE A 184 19.75 4.87 6.99
CA ILE A 184 20.18 5.12 8.37
C ILE A 184 21.16 4.04 8.83
N ILE A 185 20.85 2.76 8.55
CA ILE A 185 21.73 1.64 8.90
C ILE A 185 23.09 1.75 8.19
N GLU A 186 23.09 2.13 6.90
CA GLU A 186 24.31 2.35 6.12
C GLU A 186 25.11 3.53 6.68
N ARG A 187 24.44 4.67 6.92
CA ARG A 187 25.05 5.88 7.47
C ARG A 187 25.74 5.64 8.80
N ASN A 188 25.22 4.75 9.64
CA ASN A 188 25.87 4.38 10.91
C ASN A 188 27.20 3.62 10.73
N LYS A 189 27.46 3.07 9.53
CA LYS A 189 28.73 2.42 9.18
C LYS A 189 29.66 3.39 8.45
N SER A 190 29.14 4.13 7.48
CA SER A 190 29.94 4.95 6.56
C SER A 190 30.13 6.40 7.03
N GLY A 191 29.25 6.90 7.90
CA GLY A 191 29.10 8.30 8.25
C GLY A 191 28.49 9.17 7.16
N LYS A 192 28.03 8.58 6.04
CA LYS A 192 27.52 9.32 4.86
C LYS A 192 26.04 9.03 4.63
N GLY A 193 25.31 10.04 4.17
CA GLY A 193 23.95 9.88 3.72
C GLY A 193 23.89 9.54 2.22
N GLN A 194 22.67 9.29 1.73
CA GLN A 194 22.41 8.90 0.35
C GLN A 194 21.02 9.34 -0.12
N VAL A 195 20.83 9.34 -1.43
CA VAL A 195 19.52 9.55 -2.04
C VAL A 195 18.76 8.23 -2.06
N VAL A 196 17.49 8.27 -1.64
CA VAL A 196 16.52 7.18 -1.76
C VAL A 196 15.52 7.62 -2.84
N ASP A 197 15.70 7.16 -4.07
CA ASP A 197 14.79 7.42 -5.19
C ASP A 197 13.71 6.35 -5.23
N VAL A 198 12.44 6.75 -5.16
CA VAL A 198 11.29 5.86 -5.22
C VAL A 198 10.34 6.31 -6.32
N ALA A 199 10.13 5.42 -7.29
CA ALA A 199 9.11 5.61 -8.31
C ALA A 199 7.78 4.97 -7.90
N LEU A 200 6.66 5.69 -8.08
CA LEU A 200 5.32 5.16 -7.80
C LEU A 200 5.03 3.91 -8.64
N TYR A 201 5.43 3.90 -9.92
CA TYR A 201 5.18 2.76 -10.80
C TYR A 201 6.01 1.53 -10.41
N GLU A 202 7.27 1.70 -10.00
CA GLU A 202 8.13 0.59 -9.53
C GLU A 202 7.60 -0.01 -8.24
N SER A 203 7.09 0.84 -7.35
CA SER A 203 6.49 0.41 -6.09
C SER A 203 5.26 -0.48 -6.31
N ILE A 204 4.44 -0.16 -7.33
CA ILE A 204 3.30 -0.99 -7.72
C ILE A 204 3.72 -2.21 -8.53
N PHE A 205 4.66 -2.05 -9.45
CA PHE A 205 5.24 -3.14 -10.24
C PHE A 205 5.81 -4.23 -9.34
N ASN A 206 6.47 -3.86 -8.24
CA ASN A 206 6.99 -4.80 -7.25
C ASN A 206 5.91 -5.72 -6.66
N LEU A 207 4.68 -5.23 -6.50
CA LEU A 207 3.55 -6.02 -5.98
C LEU A 207 3.01 -7.04 -6.98
N LEU A 208 3.44 -6.99 -8.25
CA LEU A 208 2.99 -7.96 -9.27
C LEU A 208 3.66 -9.33 -9.12
N GLU A 209 4.75 -9.42 -8.35
CA GLU A 209 5.43 -10.66 -7.95
C GLU A 209 5.58 -11.68 -9.11
N GLY A 210 4.72 -12.71 -9.16
CA GLY A 210 4.77 -13.81 -10.13
C GLY A 210 4.32 -13.45 -11.56
N ILE A 211 3.63 -12.33 -11.77
CA ILE A 211 3.01 -12.00 -13.08
C ILE A 211 4.05 -11.84 -14.18
N VAL A 212 5.17 -11.17 -13.88
CA VAL A 212 6.23 -10.93 -14.87
C VAL A 212 6.98 -12.23 -15.20
N PRO A 213 7.42 -13.04 -14.21
CA PRO A 213 7.97 -14.36 -14.48
C PRO A 213 7.04 -15.31 -15.26
N GLU A 214 5.73 -15.26 -15.03
CA GLU A 214 4.77 -16.09 -15.77
C GLU A 214 4.70 -15.72 -17.26
N PHE A 215 4.76 -14.44 -17.57
CA PHE A 215 4.84 -13.99 -18.95
C PHE A 215 6.18 -14.35 -19.59
N ASP A 216 7.29 -14.10 -18.89
CA ASP A 216 8.64 -14.40 -19.39
C ASP A 216 8.86 -15.90 -19.63
N GLY A 217 8.43 -16.73 -18.68
CA GLY A 217 8.66 -18.18 -18.71
C GLY A 217 7.63 -18.97 -19.53
N ALA A 218 6.38 -18.49 -19.63
CA ALA A 218 5.28 -19.25 -20.24
C ALA A 218 4.42 -18.46 -21.23
N GLY A 219 4.70 -17.17 -21.47
CA GLY A 219 3.90 -16.31 -22.35
C GLY A 219 2.48 -16.04 -21.83
N VAL A 220 2.21 -16.31 -20.55
CA VAL A 220 0.90 -16.16 -19.94
C VAL A 220 0.67 -14.69 -19.61
N VAL A 221 -0.42 -14.13 -20.12
CA VAL A 221 -0.92 -12.82 -19.70
C VAL A 221 -2.01 -13.04 -18.66
N ARG A 222 -1.76 -12.63 -17.41
CA ARG A 222 -2.77 -12.74 -16.34
C ARG A 222 -3.88 -11.72 -16.58
N GLU A 223 -5.11 -12.22 -16.59
CA GLU A 223 -6.33 -11.44 -16.81
C GLU A 223 -7.03 -11.11 -15.49
N PRO A 224 -7.96 -10.13 -15.46
CA PRO A 224 -8.82 -9.89 -14.30
C PRO A 224 -9.57 -11.15 -13.86
N SER A 225 -9.56 -11.45 -12.56
CA SER A 225 -10.18 -12.67 -12.00
C SER A 225 -11.45 -12.42 -11.19
N GLY A 226 -11.89 -11.17 -11.03
CA GLY A 226 -12.99 -10.83 -10.12
C GLY A 226 -12.57 -10.99 -8.67
N THR A 227 -13.24 -11.88 -7.94
CA THR A 227 -13.07 -12.10 -6.50
C THR A 227 -12.22 -13.32 -6.14
N THR A 228 -11.70 -14.04 -7.13
CA THR A 228 -10.80 -15.20 -6.96
C THR A 228 -9.35 -14.82 -7.29
N ILE A 229 -8.41 -15.71 -6.99
CA ILE A 229 -7.03 -15.62 -7.49
C ILE A 229 -6.81 -16.69 -8.58
N THR A 230 -6.32 -16.26 -9.75
CA THR A 230 -6.15 -17.15 -10.89
C THR A 230 -5.25 -18.34 -10.55
N GLY A 231 -5.77 -19.56 -10.71
CA GLY A 231 -4.99 -20.79 -10.61
C GLY A 231 -4.84 -21.35 -9.19
N ILE A 232 -5.53 -20.82 -8.18
CA ILE A 232 -5.50 -21.34 -6.81
C ILE A 232 -6.95 -21.50 -6.32
N VAL A 233 -7.41 -22.74 -6.12
CA VAL A 233 -8.84 -23.03 -5.98
C VAL A 233 -9.12 -23.97 -4.80
N PRO A 234 -10.20 -23.73 -4.01
CA PRO A 234 -11.04 -22.54 -4.01
C PRO A 234 -10.45 -21.41 -3.15
N THR A 235 -10.54 -20.17 -3.62
CA THR A 235 -10.36 -18.98 -2.79
C THR A 235 -11.19 -17.84 -3.33
N ASN A 236 -12.43 -17.71 -2.87
CA ASN A 236 -13.38 -16.79 -3.47
C ASN A 236 -14.32 -16.15 -2.43
N THR A 237 -15.13 -15.21 -2.89
CA THR A 237 -16.14 -14.49 -2.10
C THR A 237 -17.54 -15.01 -2.45
N TYR A 238 -18.32 -15.40 -1.43
CA TYR A 238 -19.65 -16.01 -1.63
C TYR A 238 -20.73 -15.25 -0.86
N LEU A 239 -21.91 -15.09 -1.47
CA LEU A 239 -23.09 -14.49 -0.86
C LEU A 239 -23.79 -15.48 0.06
N CYS A 240 -24.13 -15.03 1.26
CA CYS A 240 -24.84 -15.81 2.29
C CYS A 240 -26.35 -15.48 2.32
N SER A 241 -27.13 -16.29 3.04
CA SER A 241 -28.59 -16.16 3.12
C SER A 241 -29.07 -14.85 3.77
N ASP A 242 -28.21 -14.19 4.55
CA ASP A 242 -28.47 -12.92 5.23
C ASP A 242 -28.07 -11.68 4.40
N GLY A 243 -27.68 -11.89 3.13
CA GLY A 243 -27.28 -10.82 2.22
C GLY A 243 -25.86 -10.31 2.42
N LYS A 244 -25.07 -10.92 3.32
CA LYS A 244 -23.65 -10.61 3.52
C LYS A 244 -22.75 -11.54 2.72
N HIS A 245 -21.49 -11.15 2.55
CA HIS A 245 -20.49 -11.99 1.89
C HIS A 245 -19.47 -12.52 2.89
N VAL A 246 -18.97 -13.73 2.62
CA VAL A 246 -17.80 -14.32 3.27
C VAL A 246 -16.72 -14.59 2.23
N VAL A 247 -15.46 -14.49 2.64
CA VAL A 247 -14.30 -14.96 1.87
C VAL A 247 -13.90 -16.30 2.44
N ILE A 248 -13.78 -17.33 1.60
CA ILE A 248 -13.33 -18.66 2.01
C ILE A 248 -12.01 -18.95 1.28
N GLY A 249 -10.97 -19.28 2.04
CA GLY A 249 -9.68 -19.75 1.53
C GLY A 249 -9.54 -21.26 1.76
N GLY A 250 -9.83 -22.06 0.72
CA GLY A 250 -9.89 -23.53 0.80
C GLY A 250 -8.83 -24.26 -0.03
N ASN A 251 -7.83 -23.55 -0.56
CA ASN A 251 -6.98 -24.01 -1.64
C ASN A 251 -5.90 -25.05 -1.28
N GLY A 252 -5.59 -25.24 0.01
CA GLY A 252 -4.67 -26.31 0.43
C GLY A 252 -5.38 -27.66 0.46
N ASP A 253 -4.75 -28.74 -0.01
CA ASP A 253 -5.42 -30.05 -0.24
C ASP A 253 -6.19 -30.56 0.98
N SER A 254 -5.58 -30.53 2.17
CA SER A 254 -6.28 -30.95 3.41
C SER A 254 -7.40 -29.99 3.82
N ILE A 255 -7.27 -28.70 3.50
CA ILE A 255 -8.28 -27.66 3.78
C ILE A 255 -9.47 -27.86 2.85
N PHE A 256 -9.22 -28.07 1.56
CA PHE A 256 -10.24 -28.36 0.56
C PHE A 256 -11.12 -29.54 0.99
N LYS A 257 -10.49 -30.65 1.39
CA LYS A 257 -11.23 -31.83 1.86
C LYS A 257 -12.16 -31.51 3.04
N ARG A 258 -11.68 -30.76 4.04
CA ARG A 258 -12.49 -30.35 5.20
C ARG A 258 -13.61 -29.40 4.80
N LEU A 259 -13.32 -28.42 3.95
CA LEU A 259 -14.29 -27.46 3.41
C LEU A 259 -15.42 -28.18 2.68
N MET A 260 -15.11 -29.06 1.73
CA MET A 260 -16.12 -29.77 0.96
C MET A 260 -16.92 -30.76 1.81
N THR A 261 -16.29 -31.39 2.81
CA THR A 261 -17.02 -32.23 3.79
C THR A 261 -17.99 -31.38 4.62
N GLU A 262 -17.54 -30.25 5.16
CA GLU A 262 -18.41 -29.34 5.94
C GLU A 262 -19.57 -28.77 5.09
N ALA A 263 -19.33 -28.58 3.80
CA ALA A 263 -20.33 -28.16 2.82
C ALA A 263 -21.27 -29.31 2.36
N GLY A 264 -21.13 -30.53 2.89
CA GLY A 264 -21.96 -31.69 2.52
C GLY A 264 -21.70 -32.20 1.11
N ARG A 265 -20.46 -32.03 0.62
CA ARG A 265 -19.96 -32.44 -0.69
C ARG A 265 -18.82 -33.44 -0.55
N GLU A 266 -19.07 -34.53 0.17
CA GLU A 266 -18.14 -35.65 0.33
C GLU A 266 -17.74 -36.28 -1.01
N ASP A 267 -18.59 -36.16 -2.02
CA ASP A 267 -18.30 -36.55 -3.39
C ASP A 267 -17.12 -35.74 -3.95
N MET A 268 -17.12 -34.42 -3.83
CA MET A 268 -16.00 -33.56 -4.23
C MET A 268 -14.80 -33.68 -3.30
N ALA A 269 -15.03 -33.88 -1.99
CA ALA A 269 -13.96 -34.00 -1.00
C ALA A 269 -13.08 -35.24 -1.17
N ASN A 270 -13.60 -36.29 -1.82
CA ASN A 270 -12.93 -37.57 -2.04
C ASN A 270 -12.72 -37.89 -3.52
N ASP A 271 -13.01 -36.94 -4.42
CA ASP A 271 -12.75 -37.08 -5.85
C ASP A 271 -11.24 -37.08 -6.12
N PRO A 272 -10.68 -38.15 -6.72
CA PRO A 272 -9.27 -38.18 -7.11
C PRO A 272 -8.86 -37.05 -8.05
N GLU A 273 -9.77 -36.54 -8.89
CA GLU A 273 -9.47 -35.42 -9.80
C GLU A 273 -9.35 -34.08 -9.04
N LEU A 274 -9.89 -33.98 -7.83
CA LEU A 274 -9.87 -32.74 -7.03
C LEU A 274 -8.87 -32.79 -5.85
N GLU A 275 -8.12 -33.89 -5.72
CA GLU A 275 -7.14 -34.10 -4.65
C GLU A 275 -6.11 -32.96 -4.57
N HIS A 276 -5.66 -32.48 -5.72
CA HIS A 276 -4.66 -31.43 -5.84
C HIS A 276 -5.18 -30.19 -6.59
N ASN A 277 -4.54 -29.06 -6.33
CA ASN A 277 -4.95 -27.76 -6.86
C ASN A 277 -5.07 -27.73 -8.40
N GLN A 278 -4.18 -28.41 -9.12
CA GLN A 278 -4.19 -28.42 -10.59
C GLN A 278 -5.51 -28.97 -11.14
N GLY A 279 -6.04 -30.02 -10.53
CA GLY A 279 -7.35 -30.56 -10.90
C GLY A 279 -8.47 -29.61 -10.49
N ARG A 280 -8.41 -29.06 -9.26
CA ARG A 280 -9.41 -28.07 -8.81
C ARG A 280 -9.50 -26.83 -9.70
N VAL A 281 -8.39 -26.39 -10.30
CA VAL A 281 -8.38 -25.29 -11.28
C VAL A 281 -9.18 -25.62 -12.53
N ILE A 282 -9.12 -26.86 -13.01
CA ILE A 282 -9.92 -27.31 -14.16
C ILE A 282 -11.42 -27.29 -13.81
N HIS A 283 -11.76 -27.64 -12.56
CA HIS A 283 -13.13 -27.74 -12.06
C HIS A 283 -13.58 -26.52 -11.23
N GLU A 284 -12.92 -25.36 -11.37
CA GLU A 284 -13.14 -24.19 -10.52
C GLU A 284 -14.61 -23.77 -10.49
N GLN A 285 -15.26 -23.71 -11.66
CA GLN A 285 -16.66 -23.30 -11.77
C GLN A 285 -17.62 -24.25 -11.01
N GLU A 286 -17.34 -25.55 -11.02
CA GLU A 286 -18.18 -26.54 -10.35
C GLU A 286 -18.02 -26.46 -8.82
N ILE A 287 -16.78 -26.28 -8.35
CA ILE A 287 -16.45 -26.09 -6.94
C ILE A 287 -17.09 -24.79 -6.43
N ASP A 288 -16.94 -23.69 -7.17
CA ASP A 288 -17.52 -22.40 -6.80
C ASP A 288 -19.04 -22.43 -6.79
N ALA A 289 -19.68 -23.11 -7.76
CA ALA A 289 -21.12 -23.27 -7.76
C ALA A 289 -21.62 -24.06 -6.53
N ALA A 290 -20.88 -25.09 -6.12
CA ALA A 290 -21.20 -25.87 -4.92
C ALA A 290 -21.10 -25.02 -3.64
N LEU A 291 -20.01 -24.27 -3.49
CA LEU A 291 -19.76 -23.41 -2.34
C LEU A 291 -20.72 -22.22 -2.30
N ALA A 292 -21.01 -21.61 -3.45
CA ALA A 292 -21.99 -20.53 -3.57
C ALA A 292 -23.39 -20.99 -3.15
N LYS A 293 -23.81 -22.19 -3.57
CA LYS A 293 -25.08 -22.77 -3.16
C LYS A 293 -25.11 -22.99 -1.65
N TRP A 294 -24.10 -23.65 -1.09
CA TRP A 294 -24.02 -23.91 0.35
C TRP A 294 -24.04 -22.61 1.18
N CYS A 295 -23.27 -21.60 0.78
CA CYS A 295 -23.27 -20.29 1.44
C CYS A 295 -24.64 -19.62 1.36
N SER A 296 -25.32 -19.70 0.21
CA SER A 296 -26.65 -19.06 0.03
C SER A 296 -27.76 -19.64 0.92
N GLU A 297 -27.55 -20.84 1.47
CA GLU A 297 -28.47 -21.54 2.36
C GLU A 297 -28.21 -21.27 3.86
N HIS A 298 -27.13 -20.57 4.20
CA HIS A 298 -26.71 -20.31 5.60
C HIS A 298 -26.39 -18.84 5.84
N SER A 299 -26.50 -18.38 7.08
CA SER A 299 -26.07 -17.01 7.43
C SER A 299 -24.54 -16.89 7.38
N SER A 300 -24.01 -15.67 7.21
CA SER A 300 -22.55 -15.48 7.18
C SER A 300 -21.90 -15.90 8.50
N ALA A 301 -22.59 -15.66 9.63
CA ALA A 301 -22.10 -16.05 10.96
C ALA A 301 -22.04 -17.58 11.14
N ASP A 302 -23.04 -18.30 10.63
CA ASP A 302 -23.05 -19.77 10.68
C ASP A 302 -21.91 -20.36 9.84
N ILE A 303 -21.71 -19.84 8.62
CA ILE A 303 -20.61 -20.27 7.74
C ILE A 303 -19.25 -20.03 8.42
N ILE A 304 -19.03 -18.83 8.98
CA ILE A 304 -17.79 -18.51 9.68
C ILE A 304 -17.57 -19.49 10.84
N SER A 305 -18.57 -19.67 11.71
CA SER A 305 -18.45 -20.54 12.88
C SER A 305 -18.18 -22.00 12.51
N LYS A 306 -18.87 -22.54 11.49
CA LYS A 306 -18.65 -23.90 10.98
C LYS A 306 -17.22 -24.09 10.47
N LEU A 307 -16.78 -23.19 9.58
CA LEU A 307 -15.46 -23.30 8.95
C LEU A 307 -14.31 -23.08 9.93
N GLU A 308 -14.44 -22.15 10.88
CA GLU A 308 -13.48 -22.00 11.98
C GLU A 308 -13.40 -23.27 12.83
N GLY A 309 -14.54 -23.90 13.13
CA GLY A 309 -14.63 -25.17 13.87
C GLY A 309 -13.85 -26.32 13.22
N VAL A 310 -13.80 -26.36 11.88
CA VAL A 310 -13.02 -27.34 11.11
C VAL A 310 -11.67 -26.79 10.60
N ARG A 311 -11.23 -25.63 11.09
CA ARG A 311 -9.95 -24.98 10.73
C ARG A 311 -9.81 -24.76 9.22
N VAL A 312 -10.85 -24.22 8.61
CA VAL A 312 -10.83 -23.68 7.24
C VAL A 312 -10.79 -22.16 7.34
N PRO A 313 -9.80 -21.48 6.72
CA PRO A 313 -9.76 -20.03 6.66
C PRO A 313 -11.03 -19.44 6.05
N VAL A 314 -11.67 -18.57 6.81
CA VAL A 314 -12.88 -17.84 6.44
C VAL A 314 -12.84 -16.47 7.08
N GLY A 315 -13.43 -15.47 6.43
CA GLY A 315 -13.57 -14.15 7.03
C GLY A 315 -14.75 -13.35 6.48
N PRO A 316 -15.28 -12.39 7.26
CA PRO A 316 -16.31 -11.47 6.81
C PRO A 316 -15.72 -10.39 5.88
N ILE A 317 -16.59 -9.73 5.10
CA ILE A 317 -16.26 -8.48 4.41
C ILE A 317 -16.68 -7.29 5.29
N TYR A 318 -15.71 -6.67 5.97
CA TYR A 318 -15.97 -5.56 6.90
C TYR A 318 -16.14 -4.20 6.21
N SER A 319 -17.12 -3.44 6.71
CA SER A 319 -17.17 -1.97 6.61
C SER A 319 -16.33 -1.32 7.71
N VAL A 320 -16.18 0.02 7.66
CA VAL A 320 -15.49 0.77 8.74
C VAL A 320 -16.25 0.69 10.07
N GLU A 321 -17.58 0.56 10.05
CA GLU A 321 -18.38 0.40 11.27
C GLU A 321 -18.09 -0.95 11.95
N ASP A 322 -17.98 -2.03 11.15
CA ASP A 322 -17.61 -3.35 11.64
C ASP A 322 -16.21 -3.30 12.28
N MET A 323 -15.22 -2.70 11.61
CA MET A 323 -13.86 -2.56 12.15
C MET A 323 -13.82 -1.84 13.49
N MET A 324 -14.59 -0.76 13.66
CA MET A 324 -14.60 0.03 14.90
C MET A 324 -15.29 -0.69 16.06
N SER A 325 -16.20 -1.63 15.76
CA SER A 325 -16.92 -2.42 16.76
C SER A 325 -16.27 -3.77 17.06
N ASP A 326 -15.33 -4.21 16.22
CA ASP A 326 -14.64 -5.49 16.35
C ASP A 326 -13.71 -5.53 17.59
N PRO A 327 -13.81 -6.56 18.46
CA PRO A 327 -12.98 -6.65 19.66
C PRO A 327 -11.48 -6.79 19.40
N HIS A 328 -11.08 -7.41 18.28
CA HIS A 328 -9.67 -7.60 17.95
C HIS A 328 -9.01 -6.30 17.48
N TYR A 329 -9.74 -5.46 16.73
CA TYR A 329 -9.26 -4.11 16.37
C TYR A 329 -9.10 -3.18 17.59
N ASN A 330 -9.89 -3.40 18.64
CA ASN A 330 -9.89 -2.58 19.86
C ASN A 330 -8.91 -3.06 20.95
N ALA A 331 -8.24 -4.21 20.77
CA ALA A 331 -7.31 -4.80 21.73
C ALA A 331 -5.91 -4.18 21.67
#